data_AF-A0A949ZEX5-F1
#
_entry.id   AF-A0A949ZEX5-F1
#
_cell.length_a   1.000
_cell.length_b   1.000
_cell.length_c   1.000
_cell.angle_alpha   90.00
_cell.angle_beta   90.00
_cell.angle_gamma   90.00
#
_symmetry.space_group_name_H-M   'P 1'
#
loop_
_entity.id
_entity.type
_entity.pdbx_description
1 polymer ?
#
loop_
_entity_poly.entity_id
_entity_poly.type
_entity_poly.pdbx_seq_one_letter_code
_entity_poly.pdbx_strand_id
1 'polypeptide(L)'
;METLRMLHFKEYLKDRCRERGISLHRLALLCDLNQIYFYQSINKNKENPPPWVLRRAAPHLGTTYVDLMIAAGYLGEEDLDDWARQNGNAAALRREATA
;
A
#
# COMPACT_ATOMS: atom_id res chain seq x y z
N MET A 1 8.55 4.35 -18.91
CA MET A 1 8.32 5.18 -17.70
C MET A 1 8.02 4.37 -16.42
N GLU A 2 7.83 3.04 -16.48
CA GLU A 2 7.57 2.20 -15.28
C GLU A 2 8.73 2.08 -14.27
N THR A 3 9.99 2.14 -14.72
CA THR A 3 11.15 1.82 -13.87
C THR A 3 11.41 2.85 -12.76
N LEU A 4 10.91 4.08 -12.89
CA LEU A 4 11.05 5.12 -11.86
C LEU A 4 10.18 4.82 -10.63
N ARG A 5 8.91 4.37 -10.79
CA ARG A 5 7.96 4.16 -9.68
C ARG A 5 8.42 3.12 -8.65
N MET A 6 9.10 2.05 -9.07
CA MET A 6 9.44 0.94 -8.18
C MET A 6 10.67 1.21 -7.32
N LEU A 7 11.66 1.93 -7.86
CA LEU A 7 12.79 2.47 -7.09
C LEU A 7 12.29 3.42 -5.98
N HIS A 8 11.17 4.11 -6.20
CA HIS A 8 10.54 4.96 -5.19
C HIS A 8 9.87 4.16 -4.05
N PHE A 9 9.28 2.98 -4.30
CA PHE A 9 8.53 2.29 -3.24
C PHE A 9 9.41 1.78 -2.09
N LYS A 10 10.59 1.24 -2.41
CA LYS A 10 11.56 0.82 -1.39
C LYS A 10 12.02 2.00 -0.54
N GLU A 11 12.35 3.13 -1.17
CA GLU A 11 12.78 4.33 -0.45
C GLU A 11 11.63 4.91 0.38
N TYR A 12 10.41 4.94 -0.16
CA TYR A 12 9.20 5.28 0.58
C TYR A 12 9.03 4.41 1.84
N LEU A 13 9.20 3.08 1.73
CA LEU A 13 9.16 2.19 2.89
C LEU A 13 10.25 2.50 3.92
N LYS A 14 11.46 2.84 3.48
CA LYS A 14 12.55 3.22 4.39
C LYS A 14 12.23 4.51 5.14
N ASP A 15 11.67 5.50 4.45
CA ASP A 15 11.29 6.77 5.06
C ASP A 15 10.16 6.56 6.09
N ARG A 16 9.13 5.76 5.77
CA ARG A 16 8.12 5.36 6.75
C ARG A 16 8.70 4.59 7.92
N CYS A 17 9.68 3.71 7.70
CA CYS A 17 10.38 3.05 8.80
C CYS A 17 11.15 4.05 9.68
N ARG A 18 11.81 5.05 9.08
CA ARG A 18 12.55 6.10 9.80
C ARG A 18 11.61 6.93 10.67
N GLU A 19 10.45 7.35 10.14
CA GLU A 19 9.41 8.07 10.89
C GLU A 19 8.91 7.28 12.11
N ARG A 20 8.93 5.96 12.02
CA ARG A 20 8.50 5.05 13.09
C ARG A 20 9.63 4.58 14.00
N GLY A 21 10.87 4.99 13.75
CA GLY A 21 12.03 4.56 14.52
C GLY A 21 12.37 3.07 14.38
N ILE A 22 11.97 2.42 13.27
CA ILE A 22 12.27 1.01 13.00
C ILE A 22 13.16 0.88 11.75
N SER A 23 13.88 -0.24 11.63
CA SER A 23 14.60 -0.59 10.40
C SER A 23 13.71 -1.42 9.46
N LEU A 24 14.07 -1.50 8.17
CA LEU A 24 13.43 -2.43 7.24
C LEU A 24 13.52 -3.89 7.73
N HIS A 25 14.62 -4.25 8.38
CA HIS A 25 14.76 -5.58 8.99
C HIS A 25 13.75 -5.77 10.13
N ARG A 26 13.60 -4.77 11.01
CA ARG A 26 12.62 -4.82 12.09
C ARG A 26 11.19 -4.90 11.55
N LEU A 27 10.89 -4.19 10.47
CA LEU A 27 9.60 -4.30 9.79
C LEU A 27 9.34 -5.73 9.29
N ALA A 28 10.32 -6.40 8.68
CA ALA A 28 10.17 -7.79 8.23
C ALA A 28 9.78 -8.74 9.39
N LEU A 29 10.42 -8.56 10.55
CA LEU A 29 10.10 -9.32 11.76
C LEU A 29 8.69 -9.02 12.28
N LEU A 30 8.29 -7.75 12.29
CA LEU A 30 6.95 -7.34 12.72
C LEU A 30 5.84 -7.88 11.81
N CYS A 31 6.12 -7.98 10.50
CA CYS A 31 5.23 -8.60 9.53
C CYS A 31 5.18 -10.13 9.64
N ASP A 32 5.97 -10.75 10.52
CA ASP A 32 6.13 -12.21 10.61
C ASP A 32 6.49 -12.81 9.23
N LEU A 33 7.51 -12.23 8.59
CA LEU A 33 8.00 -12.66 7.28
C LEU A 33 9.45 -13.10 7.36
N ASN A 34 9.77 -14.13 6.59
CA ASN A 34 11.16 -14.47 6.33
C ASN A 34 11.87 -13.25 5.70
N GLN A 35 13.04 -12.92 6.22
CA GLN A 35 13.81 -11.76 5.79
C GLN A 35 14.10 -11.77 4.29
N ILE A 36 14.53 -12.91 3.73
CA ILE A 36 14.86 -13.04 2.30
C ILE A 36 13.61 -12.77 1.47
N TYR A 37 12.48 -13.39 1.83
CA TYR A 37 11.21 -13.20 1.15
C TYR A 37 10.75 -11.75 1.19
N PHE A 38 10.84 -11.09 2.35
CA PHE A 38 10.47 -9.69 2.49
C PHE A 38 11.30 -8.78 1.58
N TYR A 39 12.63 -8.93 1.60
CA TYR A 39 13.50 -8.13 0.74
C TYR A 39 13.28 -8.40 -0.75
N GLN A 40 13.02 -9.65 -1.14
CA GLN A 40 12.63 -9.97 -2.52
C GLN A 40 11.33 -9.28 -2.92
N SER A 41 10.34 -9.26 -2.03
CA SER A 41 9.03 -8.66 -2.27
C SER A 41 9.12 -7.14 -2.48
N ILE A 42 10.01 -6.45 -1.78
CA ILE A 42 10.14 -4.97 -1.87
C ILE A 42 11.21 -4.49 -2.87
N ASN A 43 12.13 -5.36 -3.31
CA ASN A 43 13.23 -5.00 -4.23
C ASN A 43 13.02 -5.46 -5.68
N LYS A 44 12.00 -6.26 -5.99
CA LYS A 44 11.83 -6.77 -7.35
C LYS A 44 11.57 -5.61 -8.32
N ASN A 45 12.57 -5.25 -9.12
CA ASN A 45 12.54 -4.18 -10.13
C ASN A 45 11.45 -4.33 -11.23
N LYS A 46 10.61 -5.36 -11.16
CA LYS A 46 9.54 -5.66 -12.13
C LYS A 46 8.19 -6.03 -11.51
N GLU A 47 8.13 -6.27 -10.20
CA GLU A 47 6.88 -6.70 -9.54
C GLU A 47 6.69 -5.93 -8.25
N ASN A 48 5.51 -5.34 -8.09
CA ASN A 48 5.12 -4.69 -6.85
C ASN A 48 5.08 -5.75 -5.72
N PRO A 49 5.37 -5.36 -4.47
CA PRO A 49 5.19 -6.27 -3.34
C PRO A 49 3.74 -6.77 -3.31
N PRO A 50 3.51 -8.08 -3.10
CA PRO A 50 2.16 -8.62 -3.10
C PRO A 50 1.24 -7.86 -2.12
N PRO A 51 -0.06 -7.65 -2.44
CA PRO A 51 -0.95 -6.86 -1.60
C PRO A 51 -1.04 -7.34 -0.14
N TRP A 52 -0.92 -8.65 0.08
CA TRP A 52 -0.92 -9.20 1.43
C TRP A 52 0.34 -8.81 2.24
N VAL A 53 1.50 -8.60 1.60
CA VAL A 53 2.71 -8.07 2.24
C VAL A 53 2.48 -6.62 2.68
N LEU A 54 1.85 -5.82 1.81
CA LEU A 54 1.48 -4.43 2.13
C LEU A 54 0.51 -4.38 3.31
N ARG A 55 -0.49 -5.26 3.32
CA ARG A 55 -1.46 -5.37 4.42
C ARG A 55 -0.81 -5.64 5.77
N ARG A 56 0.22 -6.50 5.81
CA ARG A 56 0.97 -6.78 7.04
C ARG A 56 1.87 -5.63 7.47
N ALA A 57 2.42 -4.86 6.51
CA ALA A 57 3.31 -3.74 6.81
C ALA A 57 2.59 -2.50 7.36
N ALA A 58 1.38 -2.20 6.85
CA ALA A 58 0.63 -0.98 7.18
C ALA A 58 0.54 -0.65 8.70
N PRO A 59 0.14 -1.59 9.59
CA PRO A 59 0.02 -1.31 11.02
C PRO A 59 1.32 -0.85 11.70
N HIS A 60 2.47 -1.23 11.15
CA HIS A 60 3.78 -0.90 11.72
C HIS A 60 4.32 0.44 11.20
N LEU A 61 3.79 0.91 10.08
CA LEU A 61 4.26 2.07 9.35
C LEU A 61 3.46 3.35 9.64
N GLY A 62 2.35 3.26 10.37
CA GLY A 62 1.50 4.42 10.66
C GLY A 62 0.77 4.94 9.42
N THR A 63 0.57 4.08 8.42
CA THR A 63 -0.11 4.38 7.14
C THR A 63 -1.16 3.32 6.89
N THR A 64 -2.19 3.63 6.12
CA THR A 64 -3.24 2.67 5.83
C THR A 64 -2.78 1.67 4.77
N TYR A 65 -3.48 0.53 4.69
CA TYR A 65 -3.27 -0.42 3.60
C TYR A 65 -3.49 0.21 2.22
N VAL A 66 -4.48 1.10 2.10
CA VAL A 66 -4.80 1.81 0.84
C VAL A 66 -3.65 2.73 0.44
N ASP A 67 -3.08 3.49 1.38
CA ASP A 67 -1.92 4.35 1.10
C ASP A 67 -0.73 3.55 0.55
N LEU A 68 -0.49 2.35 1.09
CA LEU A 68 0.56 1.47 0.59
C LEU A 68 0.25 0.92 -0.81
N MET A 69 -1.02 0.64 -1.10
CA MET A 69 -1.46 0.20 -2.43
C MET A 69 -1.25 1.32 -3.47
N ILE A 70 -1.55 2.57 -3.12
CA ILE A 70 -1.29 3.75 -3.97
C ILE A 70 0.22 3.93 -4.16
N ALA A 71 0.99 3.92 -3.08
CA ALA A 71 2.45 4.10 -3.13
C ALA A 71 3.15 3.00 -3.93
N ALA A 72 2.64 1.75 -3.87
CA ALA A 72 3.12 0.64 -4.67
C ALA A 72 2.62 0.69 -6.13
N GLY A 73 1.70 1.60 -6.47
CA GLY A 73 1.18 1.75 -7.83
C GLY A 73 0.08 0.75 -8.21
N TYR A 74 -0.57 0.11 -7.24
CA TYR A 74 -1.76 -0.72 -7.47
C TYR A 74 -3.04 0.09 -7.66
N LEU A 75 -3.08 1.31 -7.11
CA LEU A 75 -4.22 2.22 -7.21
C LEU A 75 -3.72 3.56 -7.73
N GLY A 76 -4.37 4.06 -8.77
CA GLY A 76 -4.18 5.40 -9.32
C GLY A 76 -5.36 6.33 -9.02
N GLU A 77 -5.25 7.57 -9.48
CA GLU A 77 -6.32 8.57 -9.33
C GLU A 77 -7.63 8.11 -10.00
N GLU A 78 -7.56 7.51 -11.19
CA GLU A 78 -8.72 6.99 -11.91
C GLU A 78 -9.47 5.91 -11.10
N ASP A 79 -8.76 4.98 -10.46
CA ASP A 79 -9.37 3.93 -9.63
C ASP A 79 -10.14 4.52 -8.43
N LEU A 80 -9.57 5.57 -7.83
CA LEU A 80 -10.16 6.27 -6.69
C LEU A 80 -11.39 7.09 -7.11
N ASP A 81 -11.31 7.76 -8.27
CA ASP A 81 -12.43 8.51 -8.86
C ASP A 81 -13.60 7.60 -9.20
N ASP A 82 -13.33 6.46 -9.84
CA ASP A 82 -14.37 5.48 -10.18
C ASP A 82 -15.01 4.88 -8.93
N TRP A 83 -14.21 4.56 -7.91
CA TRP A 83 -14.74 4.12 -6.62
C TRP A 83 -15.61 5.20 -5.95
N ALA A 84 -15.18 6.47 -5.97
CA ALA A 84 -15.93 7.58 -5.39
C ALA A 84 -17.28 7.80 -6.10
N ARG A 85 -17.30 7.74 -7.45
CA ARG A 85 -18.55 7.83 -8.24
C ARG A 85 -19.53 6.72 -7.90
N GLN A 86 -19.05 5.47 -7.81
CA GLN A 86 -19.89 4.31 -7.49
C GLN A 86 -20.46 4.38 -6.07
N ASN A 87 -19.66 4.80 -5.09
CA ASN A 87 -20.09 4.90 -3.70
C ASN A 87 -20.94 6.14 -3.42
N GLY A 88 -20.69 7.25 -4.11
CA GLY A 88 -21.57 8.43 -4.10
C GLY A 88 -22.97 8.08 -4.61
N ASN A 89 -23.06 7.31 -5.68
CA ASN A 89 -24.33 6.80 -6.20
C ASN A 89 -24.99 5.79 -5.25
N ALA A 90 -24.21 4.91 -4.61
CA ALA A 90 -24.74 3.96 -3.62
C ALA A 90 -25.30 4.65 -2.36
N ALA A 91 -24.67 5.75 -1.92
CA ALA A 91 -25.16 6.55 -0.79
C ALA A 91 -26.46 7.31 -1.15
N ALA A 92 -26.60 7.78 -2.40
CA ALA A 92 -27.82 8.40 -2.89
C ALA A 92 -28.99 7.40 -2.96
N LEU A 93 -28.75 6.21 -3.54
CA LEU A 93 -29.76 5.14 -3.65
C LEU A 93 -30.27 4.64 -2.28
N ARG A 94 -29.40 4.59 -1.26
CA ARG A 94 -29.81 4.22 0.11
C ARG A 94 -30.73 5.25 0.75
N ARG A 95 -30.60 6.54 0.40
CA ARG A 95 -31.47 7.61 0.93
C ARG A 95 -32.86 7.56 0.31
N GLU A 96 -32.96 7.21 -0.96
CA GLU A 96 -34.24 7.06 -1.66
C GLU A 96 -35.00 5.79 -1.24
N ALA A 97 -34.31 4.69 -0.95
CA ALA A 97 -34.94 3.43 -0.51
C ALA A 97 -35.48 3.45 0.94
N THR A 98 -35.21 4.51 1.70
CA THR A 98 -35.69 4.70 3.08
C THR A 98 -36.77 5.77 3.18
N ALA A 99 -37.23 6.31 2.04
CA ALA A 99 -38.35 7.25 1.92
C ALA A 99 -39.60 6.52 1.38
#